data_AF-A0A5N5PLH2-F1
#
_entry.id   AF-A0A5N5PLH2-F1
#
_cell.length_a   1.000
_cell.length_b   1.000
_cell.length_c   1.000
_cell.angle_alpha   90.00
_cell.angle_beta   90.00
_cell.angle_gamma   90.00
#
_symmetry.space_group_name_H-M   'P 1'
#
loop_
_entity.id
_entity.type
_entity.pdbx_description
1 polymer ?
#
loop_
_entity_poly.entity_id
_entity_poly.type
_entity_poly.pdbx_seq_one_letter_code
_entity_poly.pdbx_strand_id
1 'polypeptide(L)'
;MEVVNKAAGVFIWVKLVVKSLLEGLGSYDRLSDLKRRLNDLPEDLEDLYWHILKSVKPAFYLEQAAKLLLIAYHAGKPLTLLQLAYTDLEDPDAAGRARFGEFTSEQQVEMAQFTQGRIKTRCLDLLEVPTSSSDADIRHRTVQFMHQSVADFLATSEVKQRLKACLANQLSFSPWGCLMRSSILQLKHLDTVMYSHSNNQPASFLADVWYRQAWYFIREFADYARSMEREKEEAAIIQLINDLDRCAGHLWQLYLSAECRFLLSDEVHWSEMRSEGIDVHLIRRHGSIQSFALENGLHSYVKATAGLMNKSQIEYALLVDEVLQEGADHTSNYRETPHPMSLELRSLLREASKPRVAVGSELVTQLAFWRPDRKYSRDRRLRHIRGAHAPKEEALKDEVTRPSGTNVLISRTVFGAV
;
A
#
# COMPACT_ATOMS: atom_id res chain seq x y z
N MET A 1 -15.92 36.31 -23.55
CA MET A 1 -15.11 36.47 -24.77
C MET A 1 -13.67 36.08 -24.48
N GLU A 2 -12.76 37.01 -24.16
CA GLU A 2 -11.30 36.80 -24.04
C GLU A 2 -10.85 35.44 -23.43
N VAL A 3 -11.30 35.10 -22.21
CA VAL A 3 -11.03 33.80 -21.54
C VAL A 3 -11.54 32.58 -22.33
N VAL A 4 -12.72 32.67 -22.95
CA VAL A 4 -13.31 31.59 -23.76
C VAL A 4 -12.57 31.41 -25.07
N ASN A 5 -12.06 32.51 -25.65
CA ASN A 5 -11.29 32.48 -26.89
C ASN A 5 -9.91 31.83 -26.66
N LYS A 6 -9.16 32.26 -25.63
CA LYS A 6 -7.87 31.65 -25.26
C LYS A 6 -8.00 30.16 -24.90
N ALA A 7 -9.11 29.74 -24.29
CA ALA A 7 -9.29 28.37 -23.82
C ALA A 7 -9.39 27.31 -24.93
N ALA A 8 -9.62 27.68 -26.19
CA ALA A 8 -9.75 26.75 -27.33
C ALA A 8 -10.74 25.56 -27.12
N GLY A 9 -11.72 25.71 -26.22
CA GLY A 9 -12.66 24.64 -25.83
C GLY A 9 -12.25 23.81 -24.60
N VAL A 10 -11.05 24.00 -24.06
CA VAL A 10 -10.50 23.27 -22.92
C VAL A 10 -11.09 23.79 -21.59
N PHE A 11 -12.15 23.14 -21.10
CA PHE A 11 -12.86 23.57 -19.87
C PHE A 11 -11.95 23.63 -18.61
N ILE A 12 -10.98 22.72 -18.50
CA ILE A 12 -10.02 22.71 -17.37
C ILE A 12 -9.10 23.94 -17.37
N TRP A 13 -8.75 24.48 -18.54
CA TRP A 13 -8.03 25.75 -18.68
C TRP A 13 -8.86 26.89 -18.11
N VAL A 14 -10.15 26.96 -18.44
CA VAL A 14 -11.08 27.97 -17.89
C VAL A 14 -11.18 27.88 -16.35
N LYS A 15 -11.28 26.67 -15.77
CA LYS A 15 -11.29 26.47 -14.29
C LYS A 15 -10.05 27.09 -13.64
N LEU A 16 -8.87 26.86 -14.21
CA LEU A 16 -7.58 27.34 -13.69
C LEU A 16 -7.41 28.86 -13.86
N VAL A 17 -7.75 29.40 -15.02
CA VAL A 17 -7.61 30.84 -15.31
C VAL A 17 -8.59 31.68 -14.51
N VAL A 18 -9.85 31.25 -14.38
CA VAL A 18 -10.84 31.90 -13.50
C VAL A 18 -10.35 31.91 -12.05
N LYS A 19 -9.76 30.81 -11.57
CA LYS A 19 -9.16 30.73 -10.22
C LYS A 19 -8.00 31.73 -10.04
N SER A 20 -7.05 31.78 -10.97
CA SER A 20 -5.94 32.75 -10.91
C SER A 20 -6.44 34.21 -10.89
N LEU A 21 -7.50 34.52 -11.64
CA LEU A 21 -8.13 35.85 -11.62
C LEU A 21 -8.87 36.15 -10.30
N LEU A 22 -9.51 35.15 -9.67
CA LEU A 22 -10.12 35.29 -8.35
C LEU A 22 -9.07 35.50 -7.25
N GLU A 23 -7.92 34.82 -7.33
CA GLU A 23 -6.77 35.04 -6.45
C GLU A 23 -6.19 36.45 -6.61
N GLY A 24 -6.15 36.97 -7.84
CA GLY A 24 -5.80 38.37 -8.10
C GLY A 24 -6.79 39.36 -7.50
N LEU A 25 -8.10 39.13 -7.66
CA LEU A 25 -9.15 39.95 -7.03
C LEU A 25 -9.05 39.93 -5.50
N GLY A 26 -8.77 38.78 -4.88
CA GLY A 26 -8.50 38.65 -3.45
C GLY A 26 -7.19 39.34 -3.00
N SER A 27 -6.28 39.62 -3.93
CA SER A 27 -5.06 40.40 -3.73
C SER A 27 -5.25 41.90 -4.00
N TYR A 28 -6.48 42.35 -4.30
CA TYR A 28 -6.81 43.70 -4.76
C TYR A 28 -6.13 44.13 -6.08
N ASP A 29 -5.80 43.17 -6.96
CA ASP A 29 -5.31 43.44 -8.33
C ASP A 29 -6.32 44.34 -9.07
N ARG A 30 -5.83 45.41 -9.73
CA ARG A 30 -6.67 46.26 -10.58
C ARG A 30 -7.02 45.53 -11.88
N LEU A 31 -8.02 46.01 -12.61
CA LEU A 31 -8.40 45.44 -13.92
C LEU A 31 -7.21 45.37 -14.92
N SER A 32 -6.26 46.29 -14.83
CA SER A 32 -4.99 46.27 -15.57
C SER A 32 -4.12 45.06 -15.24
N ASP A 33 -4.02 44.73 -13.95
CA ASP A 33 -3.15 43.69 -13.42
C ASP A 33 -3.78 42.30 -13.62
N LEU A 34 -5.10 42.21 -13.50
CA LEU A 34 -5.89 41.04 -13.91
C LEU A 34 -5.77 40.76 -15.42
N LYS A 35 -5.76 41.79 -16.27
CA LYS A 35 -5.50 41.64 -17.71
C LYS A 35 -4.06 41.19 -18.00
N ARG A 36 -3.07 41.75 -17.30
CA ARG A 36 -1.68 41.28 -17.41
C ARG A 36 -1.57 39.80 -17.02
N ARG A 37 -2.13 39.42 -15.87
CA ARG A 37 -2.23 38.03 -15.41
C ARG A 37 -2.89 37.09 -16.43
N LEU A 38 -3.98 37.51 -17.09
CA LEU A 38 -4.62 36.73 -18.16
C LEU A 38 -3.73 36.57 -19.41
N ASN A 39 -2.92 37.58 -19.73
CA ASN A 39 -2.01 37.55 -20.86
C ASN A 39 -0.78 36.68 -20.57
N ASP A 40 -0.24 36.75 -19.36
CA ASP A 40 0.92 35.98 -18.86
C ASP A 40 0.66 34.46 -18.72
N LEU A 41 -0.61 34.04 -18.74
CA LEU A 41 -1.01 32.63 -18.67
C LEU A 41 -0.92 31.96 -20.07
N PRO A 42 -0.20 30.82 -20.21
CA PRO A 42 -0.10 30.08 -21.46
C PRO A 42 -1.45 29.62 -21.99
N GLU A 43 -1.56 29.46 -23.31
CA GLU A 43 -2.76 28.93 -23.97
C GLU A 43 -2.77 27.40 -24.03
N ASP A 44 -1.58 26.77 -24.11
CA ASP A 44 -1.42 25.33 -23.93
C ASP A 44 -1.62 24.89 -22.46
N LEU A 45 -2.14 23.67 -22.27
CA LEU A 45 -2.48 23.13 -20.96
C LEU A 45 -1.27 22.56 -20.19
N GLU A 46 -0.29 21.98 -20.87
CA GLU A 46 0.93 21.46 -20.23
C GLU A 46 1.85 22.61 -19.79
N ASP A 47 1.98 23.64 -20.63
CA ASP A 47 2.68 24.88 -20.25
C ASP A 47 1.92 25.62 -19.12
N LEU A 48 0.59 25.59 -19.09
CA LEU A 48 -0.19 26.12 -17.96
C LEU A 48 0.09 25.34 -16.66
N TYR A 49 0.18 24.01 -16.70
CA TYR A 49 0.60 23.22 -15.54
C TYR A 49 2.02 23.57 -15.09
N TRP A 50 2.96 23.77 -16.02
CA TRP A 50 4.30 24.26 -15.69
C TRP A 50 4.33 25.69 -15.15
N HIS A 51 3.44 26.58 -15.61
CA HIS A 51 3.27 27.92 -15.05
C HIS A 51 2.78 27.84 -13.60
N ILE A 52 1.78 27.01 -13.32
CA ILE A 52 1.25 26.78 -11.96
C ILE A 52 2.37 26.25 -11.04
N LEU A 53 3.11 25.21 -11.46
CA LEU A 53 4.22 24.67 -10.68
C LEU A 53 5.32 25.70 -10.40
N LYS A 54 5.67 26.55 -11.37
CA LYS A 54 6.64 27.65 -11.19
C LYS A 54 6.11 28.79 -10.32
N SER A 55 4.80 28.92 -10.14
CA SER A 55 4.18 29.95 -9.30
C SER A 55 4.22 29.63 -7.79
N VAL A 56 4.51 28.38 -7.43
CA VAL A 56 4.64 27.89 -6.04
C VAL A 56 5.72 28.67 -5.29
N LYS A 57 5.41 29.20 -4.11
CA LYS A 57 6.31 30.04 -3.31
C LYS A 57 6.39 29.60 -1.83
N PRO A 58 7.59 29.65 -1.21
CA PRO A 58 8.88 29.98 -1.81
C PRO A 58 9.39 28.89 -2.77
N ALA A 59 10.34 29.21 -3.65
CA ALA A 59 10.71 28.36 -4.78
C ALA A 59 11.17 26.94 -4.41
N PHE A 60 11.70 26.71 -3.20
CA PHE A 60 12.09 25.37 -2.73
C PHE A 60 10.89 24.43 -2.50
N TYR A 61 9.67 24.95 -2.40
CA TYR A 61 8.44 24.13 -2.38
C TYR A 61 8.19 23.42 -3.72
N LEU A 62 8.83 23.82 -4.83
CA LEU A 62 8.75 23.09 -6.10
C LEU A 62 9.33 21.67 -5.99
N GLU A 63 10.37 21.47 -5.17
CA GLU A 63 10.88 20.12 -4.87
C GLU A 63 9.81 19.28 -4.14
N GLN A 64 9.15 19.87 -3.15
CA GLN A 64 8.07 19.21 -2.39
C GLN A 64 6.84 18.91 -3.27
N ALA A 65 6.50 19.81 -4.20
CA ALA A 65 5.44 19.62 -5.18
C ALA A 65 5.77 18.46 -6.15
N ALA A 66 7.00 18.43 -6.68
CA ALA A 66 7.45 17.36 -7.58
C ALA A 66 7.46 15.99 -6.88
N LYS A 67 7.90 15.90 -5.63
CA LYS A 67 7.80 14.67 -4.81
C LYS A 67 6.35 14.19 -4.69
N LEU A 68 5.45 15.06 -4.22
CA LEU A 68 4.03 14.73 -3.99
C LEU A 68 3.32 14.28 -5.27
N LEU A 69 3.54 14.98 -6.39
CA LEU A 69 2.93 14.64 -7.67
C LEU A 69 3.47 13.33 -8.26
N LEU A 70 4.77 13.07 -8.15
CA LEU A 70 5.36 11.78 -8.56
C LEU A 70 4.86 10.63 -7.68
N ILE A 71 4.79 10.80 -6.36
CA ILE A 71 4.24 9.77 -5.45
C ILE A 71 2.77 9.48 -5.80
N ALA A 72 1.93 10.52 -5.94
CA ALA A 72 0.51 10.35 -6.27
C ALA A 72 0.28 9.71 -7.64
N TYR A 73 1.14 10.00 -8.63
CA TYR A 73 1.10 9.37 -9.95
C TYR A 73 1.53 7.90 -9.89
N HIS A 74 2.69 7.61 -9.29
CA HIS A 74 3.26 6.26 -9.22
C HIS A 74 2.52 5.32 -8.26
N ALA A 75 1.62 5.83 -7.41
CA ALA A 75 0.68 5.02 -6.63
C ALA A 75 -0.33 4.27 -7.51
N GLY A 76 -0.64 4.76 -8.72
CA GLY A 76 -1.60 4.15 -9.64
C GLY A 76 -3.07 4.17 -9.17
N LYS A 77 -3.36 4.76 -8.01
CA LYS A 77 -4.69 4.87 -7.38
C LYS A 77 -4.75 6.06 -6.41
N PRO A 78 -5.94 6.50 -5.98
CA PRO A 78 -6.07 7.48 -4.89
C PRO A 78 -5.47 6.94 -3.59
N LEU A 79 -4.51 7.66 -3.01
CA LEU A 79 -3.97 7.43 -1.67
C LEU A 79 -4.86 8.11 -0.63
N THR A 80 -4.94 7.59 0.60
CA THR A 80 -5.48 8.39 1.71
C THR A 80 -4.50 9.46 2.17
N LEU A 81 -4.98 10.51 2.84
CA LEU A 81 -4.11 11.53 3.45
C LEU A 81 -3.08 10.94 4.42
N LEU A 82 -3.44 9.91 5.20
CA LEU A 82 -2.47 9.23 6.07
C LEU A 82 -1.45 8.39 5.28
N GLN A 83 -1.88 7.70 4.21
CA GLN A 83 -0.94 6.98 3.34
C GLN A 83 0.08 7.94 2.72
N LEU A 84 -0.36 9.10 2.23
CA LEU A 84 0.52 10.13 1.66
C LEU A 84 1.42 10.77 2.74
N ALA A 85 0.90 11.01 3.95
CA ALA A 85 1.71 11.50 5.08
C ALA A 85 2.90 10.57 5.39
N TYR A 86 2.68 9.25 5.37
CA TYR A 86 3.74 8.25 5.57
C TYR A 86 4.73 8.14 4.39
N THR A 87 4.41 8.67 3.20
CA THR A 87 5.38 8.76 2.07
C THR A 87 6.29 9.99 2.13
N ASP A 88 5.90 11.02 2.88
CA ASP A 88 6.48 12.38 2.85
C ASP A 88 7.05 12.80 4.23
N LEU A 89 7.58 11.80 4.95
CA LEU A 89 8.33 11.98 6.20
C LEU A 89 9.71 12.59 5.94
N GLU A 90 10.20 13.40 6.88
CA GLU A 90 11.50 14.08 6.78
C GLU A 90 12.70 13.12 6.89
N ASP A 91 12.53 12.01 7.59
CA ASP A 91 13.50 10.92 7.75
C ASP A 91 13.06 9.69 6.94
N PRO A 92 13.70 9.39 5.79
CA PRO A 92 13.34 8.24 4.97
C PRO A 92 13.45 6.89 5.69
N ASP A 93 14.30 6.77 6.71
CA ASP A 93 14.52 5.50 7.41
C ASP A 93 13.63 5.36 8.66
N ALA A 94 12.84 6.39 8.99
CA ALA A 94 11.87 6.34 10.08
C ALA A 94 10.90 5.16 9.94
N ALA A 95 10.47 4.84 8.72
CA ALA A 95 9.60 3.69 8.45
C ALA A 95 10.22 2.35 8.90
N GLY A 96 11.53 2.17 8.72
CA GLY A 96 12.26 0.99 9.21
C GLY A 96 12.44 1.00 10.73
N ARG A 97 12.81 2.17 11.30
CA ARG A 97 13.12 2.33 12.73
C ARG A 97 11.91 2.43 13.68
N ALA A 98 10.76 2.91 13.20
CA ALA A 98 9.55 3.08 14.01
C ALA A 98 9.13 1.77 14.68
N ARG A 99 8.64 1.87 15.92
CA ARG A 99 8.03 0.77 16.66
C ARG A 99 6.65 0.44 16.08
N PHE A 100 6.09 -0.68 16.52
CA PHE A 100 4.68 -0.93 16.34
C PHE A 100 3.89 0.07 17.21
N GLY A 101 2.87 0.69 16.62
CA GLY A 101 2.09 1.75 17.28
C GLY A 101 2.86 3.03 17.62
N GLU A 102 3.95 3.38 16.91
CA GLU A 102 4.75 4.58 17.19
C GLU A 102 3.93 5.89 17.19
N PHE A 103 2.91 6.00 16.31
CA PHE A 103 2.04 7.18 16.20
C PHE A 103 0.64 6.91 16.76
N THR A 104 0.20 7.75 17.70
CA THR A 104 -1.18 7.73 18.23
C THR A 104 -2.20 8.11 17.15
N SER A 105 -3.47 7.76 17.36
CA SER A 105 -4.57 8.19 16.46
C SER A 105 -4.64 9.72 16.30
N GLU A 106 -4.29 10.47 17.34
CA GLU A 106 -4.25 11.94 17.33
C GLU A 106 -3.11 12.45 16.45
N GLN A 107 -1.89 11.92 16.61
CA GLN A 107 -0.75 12.23 15.76
C GLN A 107 -1.01 11.87 14.29
N GLN A 108 -1.66 10.74 14.01
CA GLN A 108 -2.07 10.37 12.65
C GLN A 108 -3.08 11.35 12.04
N VAL A 109 -4.00 11.91 12.84
CA VAL A 109 -4.91 12.97 12.42
C VAL A 109 -4.15 14.28 12.13
N GLU A 110 -3.20 14.67 12.99
CA GLU A 110 -2.32 15.83 12.75
C GLU A 110 -1.49 15.67 11.47
N MET A 111 -0.89 14.50 11.25
CA MET A 111 -0.14 14.17 10.03
C MET A 111 -1.00 14.28 8.77
N ALA A 112 -2.26 13.83 8.82
CA ALA A 112 -3.22 13.96 7.71
C ALA A 112 -3.63 15.42 7.47
N GLN A 113 -3.89 16.21 8.53
CA GLN A 113 -4.17 17.65 8.42
C GLN A 113 -2.98 18.42 7.82
N PHE A 114 -1.77 18.17 8.32
CA PHE A 114 -0.53 18.78 7.82
C PHE A 114 -0.29 18.44 6.35
N THR A 115 -0.52 17.18 5.96
CA THR A 115 -0.42 16.72 4.57
C THR A 115 -1.44 17.40 3.67
N GLN A 116 -2.69 17.59 4.12
CA GLN A 116 -3.68 18.38 3.38
C GLN A 116 -3.22 19.84 3.16
N GLY A 117 -2.62 20.45 4.19
CA GLY A 117 -1.99 21.77 4.10
C GLY A 117 -0.81 21.82 3.11
N ARG A 118 0.03 20.78 3.09
CA ARG A 118 1.14 20.63 2.13
C ARG A 118 0.60 20.49 0.69
N ILE A 119 -0.36 19.61 0.43
CA ILE A 119 -0.99 19.46 -0.90
C ILE A 119 -1.46 20.83 -1.42
N LYS A 120 -2.31 21.52 -0.63
CA LYS A 120 -2.90 22.81 -1.02
C LYS A 120 -1.85 23.89 -1.34
N THR A 121 -0.74 23.93 -0.60
CA THR A 121 0.28 24.99 -0.73
C THR A 121 1.44 24.65 -1.67
N ARG A 122 1.64 23.37 -2.01
CA ARG A 122 2.71 22.90 -2.92
C ARG A 122 2.18 22.57 -4.31
N CYS A 123 1.03 21.89 -4.39
CA CYS A 123 0.48 21.41 -5.65
C CYS A 123 -0.49 22.40 -6.30
N LEU A 124 -0.91 23.47 -5.60
CA LEU A 124 -1.80 24.53 -6.08
C LEU A 124 -3.03 23.99 -6.82
N ASP A 125 -3.66 23.00 -6.20
CA ASP A 125 -4.86 22.29 -6.66
C ASP A 125 -4.68 21.45 -7.94
N LEU A 126 -3.45 21.23 -8.45
CA LEU A 126 -3.19 20.13 -9.42
C LEU A 126 -3.47 18.76 -8.78
N LEU A 127 -3.19 18.67 -7.48
CA LEU A 127 -3.53 17.60 -6.57
C LEU A 127 -4.46 18.19 -5.50
N GLU A 128 -5.61 17.56 -5.23
CA GLU A 128 -6.67 18.06 -4.35
C GLU A 128 -7.23 16.93 -3.45
N VAL A 129 -7.93 17.32 -2.38
CA VAL A 129 -8.76 16.42 -1.57
C VAL A 129 -10.22 16.76 -1.87
N PRO A 130 -11.06 15.81 -2.32
CA PRO A 130 -12.43 16.13 -2.74
C PRO A 130 -13.26 16.71 -1.59
N THR A 131 -13.96 17.81 -1.82
CA THR A 131 -14.95 18.34 -0.86
C THR A 131 -16.15 17.41 -0.67
N SER A 132 -16.36 16.48 -1.61
CA SER A 132 -17.32 15.38 -1.54
C SER A 132 -16.83 14.15 -0.76
N SER A 133 -15.62 14.18 -0.18
CA SER A 133 -15.12 13.06 0.63
C SER A 133 -15.98 12.91 1.91
N SER A 134 -16.89 11.94 1.88
CA SER A 134 -17.87 11.70 2.94
C SER A 134 -17.29 11.09 4.22
N ASP A 135 -15.98 10.83 4.26
CA ASP A 135 -15.33 10.27 5.42
C ASP A 135 -15.24 11.30 6.56
N ALA A 136 -15.73 10.91 7.73
CA ALA A 136 -15.65 11.71 8.95
C ALA A 136 -14.19 11.83 9.43
N ASP A 137 -13.38 10.79 9.21
CA ASP A 137 -11.96 10.79 9.58
C ASP A 137 -11.10 11.31 8.43
N ILE A 138 -10.34 12.37 8.71
CA ILE A 138 -9.41 12.96 7.75
C ILE A 138 -8.31 11.99 7.30
N ARG A 139 -7.91 11.02 8.13
CA ARG A 139 -6.87 10.02 7.82
C ARG A 139 -7.22 9.17 6.59
N HIS A 140 -8.50 8.93 6.37
CA HIS A 140 -9.02 8.04 5.32
C HIS A 140 -9.51 8.78 4.07
N ARG A 141 -9.69 10.11 4.12
CA ARG A 141 -10.01 10.92 2.94
C ARG A 141 -8.94 10.75 1.86
N THR A 142 -9.39 10.51 0.64
CA THR A 142 -8.52 10.25 -0.52
C THR A 142 -8.02 11.54 -1.17
N VAL A 143 -6.85 11.43 -1.78
CA VAL A 143 -6.19 12.48 -2.56
C VAL A 143 -6.34 12.13 -4.04
N GLN A 144 -6.71 13.11 -4.87
CA GLN A 144 -6.91 12.93 -6.32
C GLN A 144 -6.23 14.05 -7.13
N PHE A 145 -6.00 13.80 -8.41
CA PHE A 145 -5.73 14.88 -9.36
C PHE A 145 -7.04 15.64 -9.67
N MET A 146 -6.96 16.96 -9.85
CA MET A 146 -8.15 17.79 -10.14
C MET A 146 -8.85 17.47 -11.47
N HIS A 147 -8.16 16.75 -12.37
CA HIS A 147 -8.62 16.31 -13.67
C HIS A 147 -7.67 15.24 -14.23
N GLN A 148 -8.18 14.32 -15.07
CA GLN A 148 -7.38 13.25 -15.69
C GLN A 148 -6.16 13.79 -16.46
N SER A 149 -6.31 14.93 -17.14
CA SER A 149 -5.21 15.55 -17.90
C SER A 149 -3.98 15.95 -17.07
N VAL A 150 -4.09 16.07 -15.74
CA VAL A 150 -2.90 16.23 -14.88
C VAL A 150 -2.13 14.91 -14.78
N ALA A 151 -2.82 13.77 -14.67
CA ALA A 151 -2.18 12.46 -14.70
C ALA A 151 -1.61 12.14 -16.09
N ASP A 152 -2.28 12.56 -17.17
CA ASP A 152 -1.79 12.41 -18.54
C ASP A 152 -0.52 13.24 -18.78
N PHE A 153 -0.52 14.51 -18.35
CA PHE A 153 0.67 15.39 -18.32
C PHE A 153 1.83 14.75 -17.53
N LEU A 154 1.56 14.25 -16.31
CA LEU A 154 2.53 13.53 -15.49
C LEU A 154 2.99 12.20 -16.11
N ALA A 155 2.27 11.65 -17.09
CA ALA A 155 2.66 10.42 -17.76
C ALA A 155 3.79 10.62 -18.78
N THR A 156 3.95 11.83 -19.34
CA THR A 156 4.94 12.10 -20.39
C THR A 156 6.38 11.98 -19.87
N SER A 157 7.28 11.49 -20.74
CA SER A 157 8.69 11.30 -20.37
C SER A 157 9.41 12.62 -20.08
N GLU A 158 9.06 13.70 -20.80
CA GLU A 158 9.66 15.02 -20.56
C GLU A 158 9.24 15.59 -19.20
N VAL A 159 7.94 15.52 -18.86
CA VAL A 159 7.46 16.00 -17.55
C VAL A 159 8.08 15.18 -16.41
N LYS A 160 8.15 13.85 -16.54
CA LYS A 160 8.86 12.97 -15.59
C LYS A 160 10.32 13.36 -15.41
N GLN A 161 11.06 13.59 -16.51
CA GLN A 161 12.47 14.03 -16.45
C GLN A 161 12.61 15.41 -15.80
N ARG A 162 11.75 16.37 -16.15
CA ARG A 162 11.78 17.74 -15.63
C ARG A 162 11.40 17.81 -14.14
N LEU A 163 10.47 16.97 -13.69
CA LEU A 163 10.17 16.78 -12.27
C LEU A 163 11.31 16.07 -11.52
N LYS A 164 11.88 14.97 -12.06
CA LYS A 164 13.09 14.34 -11.47
C LYS A 164 14.27 15.33 -11.40
N ALA A 165 14.41 16.27 -12.36
CA ALA A 165 15.41 17.34 -12.31
C ALA A 165 15.17 18.37 -11.20
N CYS A 166 13.91 18.66 -10.84
CA CYS A 166 13.59 19.44 -9.63
C CYS A 166 14.02 18.72 -8.33
N LEU A 167 14.28 17.41 -8.38
CA LEU A 167 14.73 16.58 -7.26
C LEU A 167 16.24 16.27 -7.28
N ALA A 168 17.05 17.02 -8.02
CA ALA A 168 18.49 16.75 -8.18
C ALA A 168 19.28 16.67 -6.85
N ASN A 169 18.81 17.35 -5.79
CA ASN A 169 19.40 17.31 -4.45
C ASN A 169 18.99 16.05 -3.63
N GLN A 170 18.20 15.15 -4.20
CA GLN A 170 17.51 14.06 -3.51
C GLN A 170 17.78 12.72 -4.22
N LEU A 171 19.07 12.40 -4.35
CA LEU A 171 19.58 11.23 -5.11
C LEU A 171 19.05 9.87 -4.63
N SER A 172 18.46 9.79 -3.43
CA SER A 172 17.83 8.60 -2.85
C SER A 172 16.30 8.55 -3.02
N PHE A 173 15.68 9.55 -3.66
CA PHE A 173 14.23 9.59 -3.87
C PHE A 173 13.80 8.56 -4.91
N SER A 174 12.97 7.61 -4.47
CA SER A 174 12.18 6.71 -5.32
C SER A 174 10.72 6.81 -4.90
N PRO A 175 9.77 7.09 -5.81
CA PRO A 175 8.36 7.20 -5.45
C PRO A 175 7.82 5.85 -4.94
N TRP A 176 8.23 4.74 -5.57
CA TRP A 176 7.92 3.39 -5.09
C TRP A 176 8.58 3.10 -3.75
N GLY A 177 9.83 3.51 -3.56
CA GLY A 177 10.52 3.42 -2.26
C GLY A 177 9.81 4.21 -1.14
N CYS A 178 9.13 5.31 -1.44
CA CYS A 178 8.27 6.04 -0.50
C CYS A 178 6.94 5.31 -0.24
N LEU A 179 6.29 4.78 -1.29
CA LEU A 179 5.03 4.02 -1.17
C LEU A 179 5.21 2.72 -0.37
N MET A 180 6.29 1.99 -0.59
CA MET A 180 6.67 0.79 0.18
C MET A 180 6.88 1.09 1.67
N ARG A 181 7.48 2.25 2.00
CA ARG A 181 7.61 2.73 3.40
C ARG A 181 6.26 3.04 4.03
N SER A 182 5.33 3.62 3.26
CA SER A 182 3.95 3.83 3.69
C SER A 182 3.24 2.51 4.00
N SER A 183 3.36 1.48 3.15
CA SER A 183 2.84 0.13 3.45
C SER A 183 3.42 -0.47 4.74
N ILE A 184 4.74 -0.35 4.98
CA ILE A 184 5.37 -0.81 6.24
C ILE A 184 4.80 -0.04 7.44
N LEU A 185 4.62 1.28 7.35
CA LEU A 185 4.06 2.08 8.44
C LEU A 185 2.58 1.77 8.70
N GLN A 186 1.77 1.52 7.67
CA GLN A 186 0.39 1.05 7.86
C GLN A 186 0.35 -0.29 8.59
N LEU A 187 1.18 -1.26 8.17
CA LEU A 187 1.33 -2.55 8.86
C LEU A 187 1.72 -2.38 10.33
N LYS A 188 2.71 -1.52 10.64
CA LYS A 188 3.15 -1.24 12.02
C LYS A 188 2.06 -0.63 12.93
N HIS A 189 0.99 -0.05 12.37
CA HIS A 189 -0.11 0.49 13.17
C HIS A 189 -1.32 -0.46 13.29
N LEU A 190 -1.41 -1.53 12.48
CA LEU A 190 -2.39 -2.60 12.71
C LEU A 190 -2.23 -3.29 14.08
N ASP A 191 -1.02 -3.26 14.64
CA ASP A 191 -0.75 -3.72 16.01
C ASP A 191 -1.62 -3.01 17.06
N THR A 192 -1.83 -1.69 16.91
CA THR A 192 -2.71 -0.92 17.81
C THR A 192 -4.17 -1.35 17.72
N VAL A 193 -4.60 -1.86 16.56
CA VAL A 193 -5.94 -2.41 16.35
C VAL A 193 -6.07 -3.75 17.06
N MET A 194 -5.06 -4.63 16.95
CA MET A 194 -5.04 -5.94 17.60
C MET A 194 -4.95 -5.83 19.13
N TYR A 195 -4.09 -4.94 19.67
CA TYR A 195 -3.93 -4.73 21.11
C TYR A 195 -4.94 -3.77 21.75
N SER A 196 -5.86 -3.18 20.98
CA SER A 196 -6.85 -2.20 21.44
C SER A 196 -7.67 -2.65 22.67
N HIS A 197 -7.81 -3.96 22.88
CA HIS A 197 -8.49 -4.57 24.02
C HIS A 197 -7.66 -5.75 24.55
N SER A 198 -7.41 -5.81 25.86
CA SER A 198 -6.47 -6.76 26.46
C SER A 198 -6.87 -8.23 26.26
N ASN A 199 -6.11 -8.94 25.41
CA ASN A 199 -6.09 -10.40 25.19
C ASN A 199 -7.42 -11.10 24.83
N ASN A 200 -8.53 -10.37 24.67
CA ASN A 200 -9.88 -10.93 24.47
C ASN A 200 -10.49 -10.60 23.09
N GLN A 201 -9.68 -10.29 22.08
CA GLN A 201 -10.19 -10.10 20.72
C GLN A 201 -10.74 -11.42 20.14
N PRO A 202 -11.92 -11.41 19.48
CA PRO A 202 -12.42 -12.59 18.79
C PRO A 202 -11.49 -13.02 17.65
N ALA A 203 -11.34 -14.33 17.44
CA ALA A 203 -10.60 -14.89 16.30
C ALA A 203 -10.97 -14.23 14.97
N SER A 204 -12.28 -14.17 14.66
CA SER A 204 -12.80 -13.52 13.45
C SER A 204 -12.37 -12.06 13.22
N PHE A 205 -12.01 -11.33 14.29
CA PHE A 205 -11.50 -9.97 14.18
C PHE A 205 -10.00 -9.95 13.85
N LEU A 206 -9.20 -10.79 14.50
CA LEU A 206 -7.76 -10.90 14.21
C LEU A 206 -7.52 -11.52 12.82
N ALA A 207 -8.37 -12.46 12.41
CA ALA A 207 -8.40 -13.00 11.05
C ALA A 207 -8.76 -11.93 10.01
N ASP A 208 -9.71 -11.02 10.28
CA ASP A 208 -10.00 -9.88 9.40
C ASP A 208 -8.78 -8.94 9.26
N VAL A 209 -8.18 -8.56 10.40
CA VAL A 209 -6.96 -7.73 10.40
C VAL A 209 -5.84 -8.38 9.60
N TRP A 210 -5.61 -9.70 9.72
CA TRP A 210 -4.59 -10.40 8.93
C TRP A 210 -4.97 -10.52 7.44
N TYR A 211 -6.07 -11.22 7.12
CA TYR A 211 -6.39 -11.60 5.73
C TYR A 211 -6.96 -10.46 4.89
N ARG A 212 -7.52 -9.40 5.49
CA ARG A 212 -8.05 -8.23 4.75
C ARG A 212 -7.14 -7.01 4.85
N GLN A 213 -6.62 -6.68 6.03
CA GLN A 213 -5.92 -5.42 6.26
C GLN A 213 -4.41 -5.56 6.04
N ALA A 214 -3.74 -6.50 6.71
CA ALA A 214 -2.31 -6.73 6.54
C ALA A 214 -2.00 -7.23 5.12
N TRP A 215 -2.74 -8.22 4.61
CA TRP A 215 -2.56 -8.71 3.25
C TRP A 215 -2.89 -7.70 2.14
N TYR A 216 -3.66 -6.65 2.42
CA TYR A 216 -3.83 -5.54 1.49
C TYR A 216 -2.54 -4.71 1.38
N PHE A 217 -1.95 -4.27 2.50
CA PHE A 217 -0.69 -3.51 2.49
C PHE A 217 0.52 -4.33 2.02
N ILE A 218 0.55 -5.64 2.28
CA ILE A 218 1.59 -6.55 1.76
C ILE A 218 1.50 -6.65 0.22
N ARG A 219 0.28 -6.71 -0.35
CA ARG A 219 0.09 -6.72 -1.82
C ARG A 219 0.45 -5.36 -2.44
N GLU A 220 0.04 -4.25 -1.83
CA GLU A 220 0.50 -2.91 -2.24
C GLU A 220 2.03 -2.82 -2.27
N PHE A 221 2.69 -3.25 -1.20
CA PHE A 221 4.15 -3.26 -1.12
C PHE A 221 4.77 -4.04 -2.28
N ALA A 222 4.24 -5.23 -2.59
CA ALA A 222 4.74 -6.08 -3.66
C ALA A 222 4.53 -5.45 -5.06
N ASP A 223 3.40 -4.78 -5.30
CA ASP A 223 3.12 -4.08 -6.56
C ASP A 223 4.07 -2.89 -6.78
N TYR A 224 4.37 -2.13 -5.72
CA TYR A 224 5.38 -1.06 -5.78
C TYR A 224 6.80 -1.62 -5.92
N ALA A 225 7.14 -2.71 -5.22
CA ALA A 225 8.43 -3.39 -5.36
C ALA A 225 8.67 -3.91 -6.79
N ARG A 226 7.64 -4.52 -7.42
CA ARG A 226 7.68 -4.94 -8.83
C ARG A 226 7.96 -3.80 -9.80
N SER A 227 7.42 -2.62 -9.49
CA SER A 227 7.64 -1.42 -10.30
C SER A 227 9.07 -0.88 -10.13
N MET A 228 9.57 -0.87 -8.89
CA MET A 228 10.94 -0.45 -8.53
C MET A 228 12.02 -1.35 -9.14
N GLU A 229 11.78 -2.67 -9.16
CA GLU A 229 12.63 -3.68 -9.82
C GLU A 229 12.73 -3.44 -11.34
N ARG A 230 11.60 -3.20 -12.02
CA ARG A 230 11.55 -2.94 -13.47
C ARG A 230 12.33 -1.70 -13.89
N GLU A 231 12.28 -0.65 -13.07
CA GLU A 231 12.96 0.63 -13.29
C GLU A 231 14.40 0.64 -12.75
N LYS A 232 14.86 -0.49 -12.16
CA LYS A 232 16.23 -0.72 -11.66
C LYS A 232 16.66 0.24 -10.55
N GLU A 233 15.71 0.75 -9.77
CA GLU A 233 15.99 1.58 -8.59
C GLU A 233 16.41 0.71 -7.37
N GLU A 234 17.30 -0.27 -7.60
CA GLU A 234 17.54 -1.44 -6.72
C GLU A 234 18.07 -1.09 -5.31
N ALA A 235 18.75 0.04 -5.14
CA ALA A 235 19.59 0.34 -3.97
C ALA A 235 18.87 0.29 -2.60
N ALA A 236 17.55 0.51 -2.57
CA ALA A 236 16.74 0.44 -1.34
C ALA A 236 15.86 -0.82 -1.25
N ILE A 237 15.69 -1.60 -2.32
CA ILE A 237 14.66 -2.65 -2.39
C ILE A 237 14.91 -3.76 -1.36
N ILE A 238 16.19 -4.13 -1.14
CA ILE A 238 16.59 -5.19 -0.22
C ILE A 238 16.25 -4.84 1.24
N GLN A 239 16.56 -3.61 1.66
CA GLN A 239 16.27 -3.17 3.02
C GLN A 239 14.75 -3.11 3.27
N LEU A 240 13.99 -2.58 2.31
CA LEU A 240 12.53 -2.49 2.42
C LEU A 240 11.87 -3.88 2.47
N ILE A 241 12.35 -4.86 1.69
CA ILE A 241 11.81 -6.24 1.75
C ILE A 241 12.11 -6.88 3.11
N ASN A 242 13.30 -6.65 3.68
CA ASN A 242 13.63 -7.11 5.03
C ASN A 242 12.82 -6.39 6.13
N ASP A 243 12.42 -5.14 5.91
CA ASP A 243 11.52 -4.41 6.82
C ASP A 243 10.06 -4.89 6.72
N LEU A 244 9.58 -5.22 5.52
CA LEU A 244 8.31 -5.92 5.32
C LEU A 244 8.31 -7.25 6.07
N ASP A 245 9.34 -8.07 5.87
CA ASP A 245 9.43 -9.43 6.42
C ASP A 245 9.36 -9.43 7.95
N ARG A 246 10.15 -8.57 8.59
CA ARG A 246 10.11 -8.36 10.05
C ARG A 246 8.75 -7.84 10.52
N CYS A 247 8.09 -7.00 9.73
CA CYS A 247 6.80 -6.44 10.08
C CYS A 247 5.66 -7.47 9.96
N ALA A 248 5.52 -8.13 8.82
CA ALA A 248 4.52 -9.15 8.56
C ALA A 248 4.72 -10.38 9.46
N GLY A 249 5.97 -10.80 9.68
CA GLY A 249 6.31 -11.86 10.62
C GLY A 249 5.90 -11.57 12.06
N HIS A 250 6.03 -10.32 12.54
CA HIS A 250 5.55 -9.93 13.86
C HIS A 250 4.03 -9.99 13.97
N LEU A 251 3.30 -9.36 13.03
CA LEU A 251 1.83 -9.38 13.00
C LEU A 251 1.28 -10.81 12.92
N TRP A 252 1.93 -11.68 12.13
CA TRP A 252 1.61 -13.10 12.02
C TRP A 252 1.79 -13.85 13.34
N GLN A 253 2.90 -13.60 14.07
CA GLN A 253 3.14 -14.20 15.38
C GLN A 253 2.13 -13.72 16.44
N LEU A 254 1.69 -12.47 16.38
CA LEU A 254 0.61 -11.96 17.25
C LEU A 254 -0.71 -12.69 17.00
N TYR A 255 -1.12 -12.81 15.73
CA TYR A 255 -2.29 -13.59 15.31
C TYR A 255 -2.21 -15.06 15.78
N LEU A 256 -1.07 -15.73 15.54
CA LEU A 256 -0.83 -17.10 16.02
C LEU A 256 -0.94 -17.23 17.54
N SER A 257 -0.43 -16.25 18.30
CA SER A 257 -0.40 -16.28 19.76
C SER A 257 -1.80 -16.25 20.39
N ALA A 258 -2.78 -15.66 19.68
CA ALA A 258 -4.18 -15.54 20.09
C ALA A 258 -5.05 -16.73 19.65
N GLU A 259 -4.88 -17.23 18.41
CA GLU A 259 -5.74 -18.30 17.88
C GLU A 259 -5.13 -19.71 17.93
N CYS A 260 -3.84 -19.86 17.59
CA CYS A 260 -3.36 -21.06 16.90
C CYS A 260 -2.22 -21.82 17.58
N ARG A 261 -1.98 -21.61 18.89
CA ARG A 261 -1.00 -22.29 19.76
C ARG A 261 -0.90 -23.84 19.68
N PHE A 262 -1.81 -24.51 18.98
CA PHE A 262 -1.91 -25.97 18.95
C PHE A 262 -2.09 -26.58 17.55
N LEU A 263 -2.08 -25.79 16.47
CA LEU A 263 -2.42 -26.28 15.11
C LEU A 263 -1.39 -25.95 14.03
N LEU A 264 -0.58 -24.90 14.20
CA LEU A 264 0.46 -24.50 13.27
C LEU A 264 1.81 -24.58 14.00
N SER A 265 2.82 -25.19 13.39
CA SER A 265 4.18 -25.14 13.93
C SER A 265 4.79 -23.75 13.68
N ASP A 266 5.71 -23.34 14.56
CA ASP A 266 6.43 -22.05 14.48
C ASP A 266 7.28 -21.90 13.19
N GLU A 267 7.38 -22.97 12.40
CA GLU A 267 8.10 -23.09 11.13
C GLU A 267 7.32 -22.49 9.92
N VAL A 268 6.03 -22.18 10.05
CA VAL A 268 5.21 -21.67 8.93
C VAL A 268 5.47 -20.18 8.70
N HIS A 269 6.17 -19.88 7.60
CA HIS A 269 6.40 -18.51 7.13
C HIS A 269 5.09 -17.80 6.76
N TRP A 270 4.96 -16.53 7.17
CA TRP A 270 3.74 -15.74 7.02
C TRP A 270 3.26 -15.62 5.56
N SER A 271 4.19 -15.67 4.60
CA SER A 271 3.92 -15.52 3.16
C SER A 271 3.06 -16.63 2.55
N GLU A 272 2.90 -17.76 3.23
CA GLU A 272 2.05 -18.87 2.80
C GLU A 272 0.58 -18.65 3.18
N MET A 273 0.33 -17.80 4.18
CA MET A 273 -0.98 -17.64 4.84
C MET A 273 -1.80 -16.50 4.20
N ARG A 274 -1.99 -16.59 2.88
CA ARG A 274 -2.55 -15.54 2.00
C ARG A 274 -4.07 -15.41 2.00
N SER A 275 -4.74 -16.47 2.44
CA SER A 275 -6.19 -16.65 2.34
C SER A 275 -6.68 -17.43 3.55
N GLU A 276 -7.84 -17.06 4.08
CA GLU A 276 -8.50 -17.79 5.15
C GLU A 276 -8.92 -19.19 4.68
N GLY A 277 -8.91 -20.18 5.59
CA GLY A 277 -9.44 -21.52 5.31
C GLY A 277 -8.59 -22.41 4.40
N ILE A 278 -7.31 -22.06 4.17
CA ILE A 278 -6.31 -22.97 3.59
C ILE A 278 -6.24 -24.25 4.45
N ASP A 279 -6.25 -25.41 3.80
CA ASP A 279 -6.06 -26.69 4.50
C ASP A 279 -4.63 -26.77 5.05
N VAL A 280 -4.47 -27.05 6.33
CA VAL A 280 -3.16 -27.11 7.00
C VAL A 280 -2.21 -28.17 6.40
N HIS A 281 -2.74 -29.14 5.67
CA HIS A 281 -1.95 -30.13 4.93
C HIS A 281 -1.48 -29.64 3.55
N LEU A 282 -1.99 -28.50 3.06
CA LEU A 282 -1.56 -27.82 1.84
C LEU A 282 -0.58 -26.66 2.11
N ILE A 283 -0.34 -26.31 3.38
CA ILE A 283 0.64 -25.27 3.77
C ILE A 283 2.04 -25.72 3.38
N ARG A 284 2.72 -24.89 2.60
CA ARG A 284 4.04 -25.19 2.03
C ARG A 284 5.14 -24.87 3.04
N ARG A 285 5.54 -25.89 3.83
CA ARG A 285 6.45 -25.77 5.02
C ARG A 285 7.86 -25.19 4.79
N HIS A 286 8.22 -24.83 3.56
CA HIS A 286 9.53 -24.26 3.23
C HIS A 286 9.43 -22.83 2.64
N GLY A 287 8.27 -22.19 2.83
CA GLY A 287 8.08 -20.75 2.63
C GLY A 287 9.18 -19.89 3.23
N SER A 288 9.55 -18.82 2.52
CA SER A 288 10.49 -17.81 3.00
C SER A 288 10.25 -16.46 2.33
N ILE A 289 10.91 -15.41 2.82
CA ILE A 289 10.92 -14.11 2.16
C ILE A 289 11.46 -14.17 0.72
N GLN A 290 12.41 -15.08 0.43
CA GLN A 290 12.90 -15.30 -0.94
C GLN A 290 11.86 -15.98 -1.84
N SER A 291 11.06 -16.94 -1.34
CA SER A 291 9.98 -17.53 -2.14
C SER A 291 8.84 -16.53 -2.38
N PHE A 292 8.53 -15.67 -1.39
CA PHE A 292 7.61 -14.54 -1.57
C PHE A 292 8.14 -13.54 -2.61
N ALA A 293 9.42 -13.16 -2.53
CA ALA A 293 10.06 -12.26 -3.48
C ALA A 293 10.03 -12.84 -4.90
N LEU A 294 10.30 -14.15 -5.05
CA LEU A 294 10.21 -14.87 -6.32
C LEU A 294 8.78 -14.89 -6.88
N GLU A 295 7.76 -15.23 -6.07
CA GLU A 295 6.35 -15.18 -6.51
C GLU A 295 5.84 -13.76 -6.77
N ASN A 296 6.66 -12.74 -6.52
CA ASN A 296 6.42 -11.35 -6.93
C ASN A 296 7.50 -10.85 -7.91
N GLY A 297 8.30 -11.72 -8.53
CA GLY A 297 9.27 -11.35 -9.59
C GLY A 297 10.42 -10.44 -9.14
N LEU A 298 10.70 -10.34 -7.83
CA LEU A 298 11.74 -9.49 -7.24
C LEU A 298 13.12 -10.18 -7.32
N HIS A 299 13.57 -10.44 -8.54
CA HIS A 299 14.70 -11.31 -8.85
C HIS A 299 16.04 -10.80 -8.29
N SER A 300 16.27 -9.49 -8.25
CA SER A 300 17.49 -8.89 -7.68
C SER A 300 17.58 -9.12 -6.17
N TYR A 301 16.45 -9.13 -5.44
CA TYR A 301 16.43 -9.54 -4.03
C TYR A 301 16.81 -11.01 -3.85
N VAL A 302 16.22 -11.92 -4.64
CA VAL A 302 16.53 -13.35 -4.57
C VAL A 302 17.99 -13.61 -4.95
N LYS A 303 18.51 -12.93 -5.98
CA LYS A 303 19.91 -12.98 -6.41
C LYS A 303 20.87 -12.55 -5.31
N ALA A 304 20.54 -11.50 -4.56
CA ALA A 304 21.34 -11.00 -3.44
C ALA A 304 21.26 -11.87 -2.17
N THR A 305 20.13 -12.54 -1.93
CA THR A 305 19.86 -13.29 -0.68
C THR A 305 19.91 -14.80 -0.79
N ALA A 306 20.09 -15.37 -2.00
CA ALA A 306 20.16 -16.82 -2.23
C ALA A 306 21.18 -17.56 -1.35
N GLY A 307 22.30 -16.91 -1.00
CA GLY A 307 23.31 -17.48 -0.10
C GLY A 307 22.88 -17.65 1.36
N LEU A 308 21.70 -17.15 1.74
CA LEU A 308 21.08 -17.31 3.05
C LEU A 308 20.03 -18.44 3.08
N MET A 309 19.65 -18.99 1.92
CA MET A 309 18.61 -20.01 1.82
C MET A 309 19.18 -21.40 2.15
N ASN A 310 18.42 -22.20 2.91
CA ASN A 310 18.74 -23.60 3.11
C ASN A 310 18.35 -24.47 1.89
N LYS A 311 18.87 -25.70 1.80
CA LYS A 311 18.62 -26.59 0.66
C LYS A 311 17.14 -26.79 0.35
N SER A 312 16.30 -26.99 1.37
CA SER A 312 14.85 -27.20 1.20
C SER A 312 14.13 -25.93 0.71
N GLN A 313 14.56 -24.75 1.14
CA GLN A 313 14.06 -23.46 0.63
C GLN A 313 14.46 -23.24 -0.84
N ILE A 314 15.66 -23.68 -1.25
CA ILE A 314 16.10 -23.58 -2.65
C ILE A 314 15.34 -24.58 -3.54
N GLU A 315 15.18 -25.83 -3.10
CA GLU A 315 14.36 -26.84 -3.79
C GLU A 315 12.90 -26.37 -3.94
N TYR A 316 12.36 -25.72 -2.90
CA TYR A 316 11.04 -25.11 -2.92
C TYR A 316 10.94 -23.91 -3.87
N ALA A 317 11.91 -22.99 -3.88
CA ALA A 317 11.92 -21.85 -4.80
C ALA A 317 12.06 -22.28 -6.28
N LEU A 318 12.78 -23.37 -6.56
CA LEU A 318 12.84 -23.95 -7.91
C LEU A 318 11.48 -24.52 -8.33
N LEU A 319 10.78 -25.25 -7.45
CA LEU A 319 9.42 -25.75 -7.71
C LEU A 319 8.42 -24.61 -7.96
N VAL A 320 8.54 -23.51 -7.22
CA VAL A 320 7.72 -22.29 -7.41
C VAL A 320 7.89 -21.70 -8.81
N ASP A 321 9.13 -21.59 -9.30
CA ASP A 321 9.43 -21.09 -10.65
C ASP A 321 9.03 -22.08 -11.75
N GLU A 322 9.07 -23.38 -11.50
CA GLU A 322 8.52 -24.41 -12.40
C GLU A 322 6.98 -24.24 -12.54
N VAL A 323 6.25 -24.03 -11.45
CA VAL A 323 4.80 -23.72 -11.48
C VAL A 323 4.49 -22.38 -12.17
N LEU A 324 5.32 -21.35 -11.99
CA LEU A 324 5.16 -20.06 -12.68
C LEU A 324 5.35 -20.15 -14.20
N GLN A 325 6.17 -21.09 -14.69
CA GLN A 325 6.30 -21.38 -16.12
C GLN A 325 5.06 -22.08 -16.66
N GLU A 326 4.60 -23.16 -16.02
CA GLU A 326 3.40 -23.89 -16.43
C GLU A 326 2.13 -23.00 -16.47
N GLY A 327 2.03 -22.04 -15.54
CA GLY A 327 0.94 -21.06 -15.53
C GLY A 327 1.00 -20.03 -16.67
N ALA A 328 2.20 -19.62 -17.09
CA ALA A 328 2.42 -18.63 -18.14
C ALA A 328 2.04 -19.17 -19.54
N ASP A 329 2.32 -20.44 -19.82
CA ASP A 329 1.97 -21.09 -21.09
C ASP A 329 0.45 -21.30 -21.29
N HIS A 330 -0.38 -20.98 -20.29
CA HIS A 330 -1.81 -21.31 -20.27
C HIS A 330 -2.76 -20.12 -20.01
N THR A 331 -2.26 -18.90 -19.73
CA THR A 331 -3.13 -17.76 -19.37
C THR A 331 -2.81 -16.48 -20.17
N SER A 332 -3.59 -16.22 -21.22
CA SER A 332 -3.42 -15.03 -22.08
C SER A 332 -4.19 -13.77 -21.65
N ASN A 333 -4.91 -13.80 -20.53
CA ASN A 333 -5.75 -12.70 -20.06
C ASN A 333 -5.81 -12.60 -18.53
N TYR A 334 -5.92 -11.34 -18.07
CA TYR A 334 -6.06 -10.86 -16.68
C TYR A 334 -4.83 -10.91 -15.76
N ARG A 335 -4.29 -9.70 -15.51
CA ARG A 335 -3.24 -9.31 -14.55
C ARG A 335 -1.87 -9.98 -14.77
N GLU A 336 -0.86 -9.13 -14.92
CA GLU A 336 0.54 -9.50 -15.12
C GLU A 336 1.01 -10.56 -14.11
N THR A 337 1.12 -11.79 -14.58
CA THR A 337 1.77 -12.89 -13.88
C THR A 337 3.25 -12.54 -13.65
N PRO A 338 3.86 -12.97 -12.53
CA PRO A 338 5.29 -12.83 -12.33
C PRO A 338 6.04 -13.50 -13.49
N HIS A 339 7.01 -12.79 -14.09
CA HIS A 339 7.88 -13.43 -15.06
C HIS A 339 8.70 -14.53 -14.38
N PRO A 340 8.89 -15.71 -15.03
CA PRO A 340 9.77 -16.74 -14.51
C PRO A 340 11.21 -16.27 -14.31
N MET A 341 11.97 -17.00 -13.48
CA MET A 341 13.36 -16.69 -13.18
C MET A 341 14.23 -16.66 -14.44
N SER A 342 15.21 -15.74 -14.46
CA SER A 342 16.26 -15.75 -15.47
C SER A 342 17.10 -17.02 -15.37
N LEU A 343 17.66 -17.47 -16.50
CA LEU A 343 18.54 -18.63 -16.54
C LEU A 343 19.76 -18.47 -15.61
N GLU A 344 20.26 -17.23 -15.46
CA GLU A 344 21.27 -16.87 -14.46
C GLU A 344 20.81 -17.21 -13.03
N LEU A 345 19.65 -16.72 -12.61
CA LEU A 345 19.15 -16.91 -11.25
C LEU A 345 18.86 -18.39 -10.96
N ARG A 346 18.32 -19.13 -11.94
CA ARG A 346 18.19 -20.59 -11.86
C ARG A 346 19.53 -21.29 -11.67
N SER A 347 20.56 -20.87 -12.42
CA SER A 347 21.89 -21.47 -12.31
C SER A 347 22.54 -21.15 -10.96
N LEU A 348 22.36 -19.93 -10.44
CA LEU A 348 22.86 -19.49 -9.15
C LEU A 348 22.17 -20.21 -7.98
N LEU A 349 20.85 -20.41 -8.04
CA LEU A 349 20.13 -21.20 -7.05
C LEU A 349 20.53 -22.68 -7.09
N ARG A 350 20.64 -23.27 -8.28
CA ARG A 350 21.13 -24.65 -8.44
C ARG A 350 22.59 -24.81 -8.02
N GLU A 351 23.39 -23.75 -8.06
CA GLU A 351 24.73 -23.70 -7.48
C GLU A 351 24.71 -23.58 -5.95
N ALA A 352 23.86 -22.71 -5.39
CA ALA A 352 23.67 -22.59 -3.94
C ALA A 352 23.12 -23.87 -3.30
N SER A 353 22.35 -24.70 -4.04
CA SER A 353 21.90 -26.02 -3.58
C SER A 353 22.97 -27.10 -3.63
N LYS A 354 24.13 -26.88 -4.27
CA LYS A 354 25.24 -27.85 -4.26
C LYS A 354 25.74 -27.99 -2.82
N PRO A 355 25.93 -29.22 -2.30
CA PRO A 355 26.35 -29.40 -0.91
C PRO A 355 27.73 -28.81 -0.68
N ARG A 356 27.84 -27.84 0.24
CA ARG A 356 29.11 -27.41 0.85
C ARG A 356 29.60 -28.50 1.82
N VAL A 357 29.98 -29.65 1.24
CA VAL A 357 30.58 -30.86 1.83
C VAL A 357 30.12 -31.21 3.25
N ALA A 358 28.92 -31.79 3.34
CA ALA A 358 28.59 -32.82 4.32
C ALA A 358 27.58 -33.79 3.67
N VAL A 359 27.61 -35.07 4.03
CA VAL A 359 26.85 -36.15 3.36
C VAL A 359 25.66 -36.58 4.22
N GLY A 360 24.51 -36.82 3.56
CA GLY A 360 23.41 -37.65 4.10
C GLY A 360 22.16 -36.89 4.54
N SER A 361 21.10 -36.98 3.72
CA SER A 361 19.71 -36.80 4.14
C SER A 361 18.75 -37.34 3.06
N GLU A 362 17.78 -38.19 3.44
CA GLU A 362 16.88 -38.89 2.51
C GLU A 362 15.67 -38.06 2.04
N LEU A 363 15.56 -36.80 2.50
CA LEU A 363 14.39 -35.92 2.34
C LEU A 363 13.93 -35.70 0.89
N VAL A 364 14.84 -35.76 -0.09
CA VAL A 364 14.55 -35.55 -1.53
C VAL A 364 13.45 -36.51 -2.03
N THR A 365 13.36 -37.70 -1.43
CA THR A 365 12.42 -38.76 -1.85
C THR A 365 10.95 -38.43 -1.52
N GLN A 366 10.67 -37.51 -0.59
CA GLN A 366 9.29 -37.22 -0.15
C GLN A 366 8.63 -36.07 -0.94
N LEU A 367 9.40 -35.08 -1.40
CA LEU A 367 8.86 -33.96 -2.21
C LEU A 367 8.40 -34.41 -3.60
N ALA A 368 9.01 -35.46 -4.16
CA ALA A 368 8.62 -36.04 -5.46
C ALA A 368 7.21 -36.68 -5.49
N PHE A 369 6.56 -36.85 -4.34
CA PHE A 369 5.23 -37.47 -4.23
C PHE A 369 4.06 -36.48 -4.17
N TRP A 370 4.25 -35.19 -4.51
CA TRP A 370 3.13 -34.26 -4.66
C TRP A 370 2.32 -34.50 -5.94
N ARG A 371 1.59 -35.63 -5.98
CA ARG A 371 0.40 -35.81 -6.80
C ARG A 371 -0.83 -35.76 -5.88
N PRO A 372 -1.92 -35.07 -6.26
CA PRO A 372 -3.11 -34.95 -5.42
C PRO A 372 -3.96 -36.24 -5.47
N ASP A 373 -3.44 -37.33 -4.91
CA ASP A 373 -4.12 -38.62 -4.94
C ASP A 373 -5.29 -38.66 -3.94
N ARG A 374 -6.43 -39.20 -4.39
CA ARG A 374 -7.72 -39.10 -3.72
C ARG A 374 -7.96 -40.32 -2.83
N LYS A 375 -7.80 -40.17 -1.51
CA LYS A 375 -8.60 -40.77 -0.40
C LYS A 375 -7.73 -40.94 0.87
N TYR A 376 -7.77 -40.00 1.82
CA TYR A 376 -7.48 -40.32 3.23
C TYR A 376 -8.45 -39.63 4.20
N SER A 377 -8.38 -40.01 5.49
CA SER A 377 -9.55 -40.07 6.37
C SER A 377 -10.08 -38.71 6.82
N ARG A 378 -11.42 -38.60 6.90
CA ARG A 378 -12.12 -37.49 7.55
C ARG A 378 -12.05 -37.64 9.08
N ASP A 379 -10.93 -37.27 9.69
CA ASP A 379 -10.90 -37.16 11.16
C ASP A 379 -11.83 -36.02 11.62
N ARG A 380 -12.63 -36.29 12.65
CA ARG A 380 -13.79 -35.48 13.04
C ARG A 380 -13.43 -34.21 13.82
N ARG A 381 -12.15 -34.01 14.17
CA ARG A 381 -11.67 -32.92 15.03
C ARG A 381 -11.62 -31.54 14.36
N LEU A 382 -11.47 -31.45 13.04
CA LEU A 382 -11.34 -30.19 12.29
C LEU A 382 -12.67 -29.40 12.12
N ARG A 383 -13.68 -29.64 12.96
CA ARG A 383 -15.05 -29.11 12.74
C ARG A 383 -15.33 -27.73 13.36
N HIS A 384 -14.35 -27.06 13.95
CA HIS A 384 -14.54 -25.75 14.59
C HIS A 384 -14.28 -24.55 13.68
N ILE A 385 -13.48 -24.68 12.62
CA ILE A 385 -13.21 -23.56 11.67
C ILE A 385 -14.37 -23.43 10.65
N ARG A 386 -14.98 -24.54 10.22
CA ARG A 386 -16.20 -24.51 9.38
C ARG A 386 -17.47 -24.33 10.22
N GLY A 387 -17.69 -23.11 10.70
CA GLY A 387 -18.97 -22.69 11.29
C GLY A 387 -18.93 -21.48 12.22
N ALA A 388 -17.76 -21.11 12.74
CA ALA A 388 -17.63 -19.99 13.68
C ALA A 388 -17.78 -18.58 13.04
N HIS A 389 -17.70 -18.49 11.71
CA HIS A 389 -17.56 -17.21 10.97
C HIS A 389 -18.66 -16.97 9.93
N ALA A 390 -19.77 -17.72 10.00
CA ALA A 390 -20.98 -17.40 9.25
C ALA A 390 -21.80 -16.35 10.02
N PRO A 391 -22.07 -15.15 9.46
CA PRO A 391 -23.06 -14.24 10.05
C PRO A 391 -24.45 -14.89 10.01
N LYS A 392 -25.19 -14.85 11.12
CA LYS A 392 -26.57 -15.34 11.15
C LYS A 392 -27.51 -14.32 10.50
N GLU A 393 -27.74 -14.45 9.19
CA GLU A 393 -28.68 -13.59 8.42
C GLU A 393 -30.15 -13.68 8.88
N GLU A 394 -30.49 -14.60 9.79
CA GLU A 394 -31.85 -14.80 10.31
C GLU A 394 -32.17 -13.97 11.57
N ALA A 395 -31.20 -13.24 12.14
CA ALA A 395 -31.40 -12.48 13.38
C ALA A 395 -31.92 -11.02 13.19
N LEU A 396 -32.39 -10.67 11.99
CA LEU A 396 -32.62 -9.27 11.58
C LEU A 396 -33.95 -9.03 10.85
N LYS A 397 -34.97 -9.86 11.10
CA LYS A 397 -36.30 -9.77 10.44
C LYS A 397 -37.52 -9.62 11.37
N ASP A 398 -37.40 -9.95 12.65
CA ASP A 398 -38.56 -10.05 13.56
C ASP A 398 -38.79 -8.84 14.49
N GLU A 399 -38.13 -7.70 14.27
CA GLU A 399 -38.31 -6.49 15.09
C GLU A 399 -38.88 -5.26 14.34
N VAL A 400 -39.53 -5.49 13.18
CA VAL A 400 -40.12 -4.42 12.34
C VAL A 400 -41.66 -4.51 12.25
N THR A 401 -42.35 -4.93 13.32
CA THR A 401 -43.83 -4.82 13.41
C THR A 401 -44.39 -4.58 14.83
N ARG A 402 -44.52 -3.30 15.24
CA ARG A 402 -45.77 -2.63 15.72
C ARG A 402 -45.49 -1.34 16.55
N PRO A 403 -46.47 -0.43 16.72
CA PRO A 403 -46.15 1.00 16.90
C PRO A 403 -46.50 1.62 18.26
N SER A 404 -45.90 2.80 18.51
CA SER A 404 -46.41 3.96 19.25
C SER A 404 -47.02 3.75 20.65
N GLY A 405 -46.32 4.20 21.69
CA GLY A 405 -46.87 4.44 23.02
C GLY A 405 -46.05 5.48 23.80
N THR A 406 -46.63 6.66 24.05
CA THR A 406 -46.03 7.72 24.90
C THR A 406 -46.23 7.43 26.38
N ASN A 407 -45.23 7.73 27.24
CA ASN A 407 -45.47 8.53 28.44
C ASN A 407 -44.19 9.04 29.16
N VAL A 408 -44.41 10.03 30.04
CA VAL A 408 -43.42 10.86 30.76
C VAL A 408 -43.28 10.41 32.23
N LEU A 409 -42.10 10.63 32.84
CA LEU A 409 -41.81 10.96 34.28
C LEU A 409 -40.29 10.68 34.51
N ILE A 410 -39.37 11.59 34.88
CA ILE A 410 -39.28 12.69 35.87
C ILE A 410 -39.14 12.24 37.34
N SER A 411 -37.88 12.13 37.80
CA SER A 411 -37.36 12.52 39.15
C SER A 411 -35.81 12.45 39.08
N ARG A 412 -34.96 13.41 39.47
CA ARG A 412 -34.70 14.06 40.80
C ARG A 412 -34.31 13.04 41.90
N THR A 413 -33.27 13.24 42.72
CA THR A 413 -32.30 14.36 42.90
C THR A 413 -30.87 13.77 43.13
N VAL A 414 -29.78 14.38 43.63
CA VAL A 414 -29.51 15.53 44.54
C VAL A 414 -28.27 16.34 44.03
N PHE A 415 -27.52 17.03 44.90
CA PHE A 415 -26.31 17.84 44.59
C PHE A 415 -25.43 18.02 45.85
N GLY A 416 -24.15 18.40 45.67
CA GLY A 416 -23.24 18.90 46.73
C GLY A 416 -22.39 17.83 47.44
N ALA A 417 -21.22 18.12 48.00
CA ALA A 417 -20.40 19.35 48.04
C ALA A 417 -18.90 18.93 48.19
N VAL A 418 -17.86 19.77 48.14
CA VAL A 418 -17.70 21.24 48.29
C VAL A 418 -16.83 21.77 47.16
#